data_AF-A0A8T5QNE3-F1
#
_entry.id   AF-A0A8T5QNE3-F1
#
_cell.length_a   1.000
_cell.length_b   1.000
_cell.length_c   1.000
_cell.angle_alpha   90.00
_cell.angle_beta   90.00
_cell.angle_gamma   90.00
#
_symmetry.space_group_name_H-M   'P 1'
#
loop_
_entity.id
_entity.type
_entity.pdbx_description
1 polymer ?
#
loop_
_entity_poly.entity_id
_entity_poly.type
_entity_poly.pdbx_seq_one_letter_code
_entity_poly.pdbx_strand_id
1 'polypeptide(L)'
;MVFKDDVKKKIPAYLQDTPEFKVFTALIKKENIRGPASLRAYLEANIEKLKTDFKEKKKANKNGSMNRRLRPIAKKLDFLRLVDKKFVKYL
;
A
#
# COMPACT_ATOMS: atom_id res chain seq x y z
N MET A 1 16.40 11.13 -7.32
CA MET A 1 15.26 11.77 -6.63
C MET A 1 14.05 12.02 -7.55
N VAL A 2 14.03 11.45 -8.77
CA VAL A 2 13.15 11.89 -9.89
C VAL A 2 11.70 11.39 -9.79
N PHE A 3 11.49 10.18 -9.26
CA PHE A 3 10.16 9.55 -9.29
C PHE A 3 9.11 10.23 -8.37
N LYS A 4 9.53 10.84 -7.25
CA LYS A 4 8.59 11.50 -6.33
C LYS A 4 7.96 12.75 -6.93
N ASP A 5 8.73 13.48 -7.74
CA ASP A 5 8.25 14.70 -8.38
C ASP A 5 7.39 14.37 -9.61
N ASP A 6 7.70 13.29 -10.34
CA ASP A 6 6.83 12.77 -11.39
C ASP A 6 5.48 12.29 -10.85
N VAL A 7 5.49 11.62 -9.70
CA VAL A 7 4.28 11.16 -9.01
C VAL A 7 3.39 12.35 -8.62
N LYS A 8 3.98 13.45 -8.14
CA LYS A 8 3.26 14.69 -7.81
C LYS A 8 2.72 15.42 -9.05
N LYS A 9 3.37 15.32 -10.21
CA LYS A 9 2.87 15.94 -11.44
C LYS A 9 1.71 15.17 -12.04
N LYS A 10 1.74 13.84 -11.98
CA LYS A 10 0.72 12.98 -12.57
C LYS A 10 -0.54 12.82 -11.73
N ILE A 11 -0.41 12.83 -10.40
CA ILE A 11 -1.56 12.65 -9.50
C ILE A 11 -2.30 13.99 -9.33
N PRO A 12 -3.64 14.01 -9.49
CA PRO A 12 -4.44 15.22 -9.32
C PRO A 12 -4.25 15.89 -7.94
N ALA A 13 -4.24 17.22 -7.90
CA ALA A 13 -4.01 18.00 -6.68
C ALA A 13 -4.94 17.64 -5.51
N TYR A 14 -6.24 17.40 -5.80
CA TYR A 14 -7.22 17.00 -4.78
C TYR A 14 -6.90 15.67 -4.08
N LEU A 15 -6.11 14.78 -4.72
CA LEU A 15 -5.63 13.54 -4.11
C LEU A 15 -4.32 13.76 -3.34
N GLN A 16 -3.56 14.81 -3.63
CA GLN A 16 -2.30 15.13 -2.95
C GLN A 16 -2.52 15.65 -1.53
N ASP A 17 -3.64 16.36 -1.31
CA ASP A 17 -4.01 16.90 0.01
C ASP A 17 -4.46 15.81 0.99
N THR A 18 -4.65 14.58 0.52
CA THR A 18 -5.08 13.47 1.37
C THR A 18 -3.94 12.94 2.25
N PRO A 19 -4.23 12.53 3.51
CA PRO A 19 -3.22 11.92 4.36
C PRO A 19 -2.65 10.63 3.77
N GLU A 20 -3.44 9.90 2.97
CA GLU A 20 -2.99 8.70 2.25
C GLU A 20 -1.84 9.00 1.27
N PHE A 21 -1.84 10.16 0.63
CA PHE A 21 -0.77 10.57 -0.27
C PHE A 21 0.56 10.80 0.46
N LYS A 22 0.51 11.36 1.67
CA LYS A 22 1.71 11.50 2.52
C LYS A 22 2.28 10.13 2.90
N VAL A 23 1.41 9.17 3.25
CA VAL A 23 1.84 7.80 3.55
C VAL A 23 2.40 7.09 2.31
N PHE A 24 1.77 7.29 1.15
CA PHE A 24 2.20 6.73 -0.12
C PHE A 24 3.59 7.26 -0.55
N THR A 25 3.81 8.56 -0.48
CA THR A 25 5.10 9.16 -0.80
C THR A 25 6.20 8.78 0.20
N ALA A 26 5.85 8.60 1.48
CA ALA A 26 6.77 8.04 2.48
C ALA A 26 7.13 6.58 2.17
N LEU A 27 6.16 5.78 1.71
CA LEU A 27 6.38 4.39 1.27
C LEU A 27 7.33 4.32 0.08
N ILE A 28 7.09 5.13 -0.97
CA ILE A 28 7.98 5.21 -2.15
C ILE A 28 9.42 5.52 -1.72
N LYS A 29 9.60 6.48 -0.80
CA LYS A 29 10.92 6.86 -0.31
C LYS A 29 11.58 5.74 0.49
N LYS A 30 10.82 5.09 1.38
CA LYS A 30 11.33 4.02 2.25
C LYS A 30 11.78 2.79 1.46
N GLU A 31 10.99 2.41 0.47
CA GLU A 31 11.19 1.21 -0.34
C GLU A 31 12.02 1.48 -1.61
N ASN A 32 12.50 2.72 -1.77
CA ASN A 32 13.32 3.18 -2.91
C ASN A 32 12.72 2.83 -4.28
N ILE A 33 11.40 3.01 -4.42
CA ILE A 33 10.66 2.69 -5.64
C ILE A 33 11.03 3.72 -6.72
N ARG A 34 11.50 3.24 -7.88
CA ARG A 34 12.10 4.08 -8.92
C ARG A 34 11.20 4.37 -10.12
N GLY A 35 10.08 3.64 -10.25
CA GLY A 35 9.20 3.74 -11.40
C GLY A 35 7.82 3.08 -11.20
N PRO A 36 6.87 3.30 -12.14
CA PRO A 36 5.52 2.75 -12.06
C PRO A 36 5.51 1.22 -12.08
N ALA A 37 6.35 0.61 -12.93
CA ALA A 37 6.49 -0.85 -12.98
C ALA A 37 7.01 -1.44 -11.65
N SER A 38 8.03 -0.81 -11.06
CA SER A 38 8.53 -1.23 -9.74
C SER A 38 7.51 -1.02 -8.63
N LEU A 39 6.65 0.01 -8.74
CA LEU A 39 5.56 0.23 -7.80
C LEU A 39 4.51 -0.87 -7.90
N ARG A 40 4.07 -1.22 -9.12
CA ARG A 40 3.12 -2.32 -9.33
C ARG A 40 3.66 -3.65 -8.83
N ALA A 41 4.89 -4.01 -9.20
CA ALA A 41 5.53 -5.23 -8.72
C ALA A 41 5.63 -5.27 -7.18
N TYR A 42 5.98 -4.14 -6.55
CA TYR A 42 6.01 -4.04 -5.09
C TYR A 42 4.63 -4.22 -4.47
N LEU A 43 3.60 -3.57 -5.04
CA LEU A 43 2.23 -3.67 -4.56
C LEU A 43 1.69 -5.09 -4.68
N GLU A 44 1.84 -5.73 -5.85
CA GLU A 44 1.41 -7.11 -6.07
C GLU A 44 2.08 -8.07 -5.08
N ALA A 45 3.41 -8.04 -4.99
CA ALA A 45 4.16 -8.91 -4.08
C ALA A 45 3.76 -8.70 -2.61
N ASN A 46 3.56 -7.45 -2.17
CA ASN A 46 3.14 -7.17 -0.80
C ASN A 46 1.68 -7.52 -0.53
N ILE A 47 0.78 -7.29 -1.49
CA ILE A 47 -0.64 -7.65 -1.36
C ILE A 47 -0.77 -9.17 -1.24
N GLU A 48 -0.09 -9.94 -2.09
CA GLU A 48 -0.11 -11.39 -2.01
C GLU A 48 0.47 -11.90 -0.69
N LYS A 49 1.65 -11.40 -0.30
CA LYS A 49 2.27 -11.78 0.97
C LYS A 49 1.36 -11.48 2.17
N LEU A 50 0.80 -10.28 2.25
CA LEU A 50 -0.09 -9.89 3.35
C LEU A 50 -1.41 -10.67 3.30
N LYS A 51 -1.91 -11.02 2.12
CA LYS A 51 -3.13 -11.84 1.96
C LYS A 51 -2.90 -13.26 2.47
N THR A 52 -1.75 -13.86 2.14
CA THR A 52 -1.36 -15.19 2.63
C THR A 52 -1.17 -15.16 4.15
N ASP A 53 -0.36 -14.22 4.66
CA ASP A 53 -0.15 -14.02 6.11
C ASP A 53 -1.47 -13.80 6.85
N PHE A 54 -2.39 -13.00 6.29
CA PHE A 54 -3.69 -12.75 6.88
C PHE A 54 -4.54 -14.01 6.89
N LYS A 55 -4.56 -14.78 5.80
CA LYS A 55 -5.33 -16.03 5.70
C LYS A 55 -4.83 -17.08 6.69
N GLU A 56 -3.51 -17.24 6.82
CA GLU A 56 -2.88 -18.16 7.76
C GLU A 56 -3.16 -17.76 9.22
N LYS A 57 -2.92 -16.49 9.57
CA LYS A 57 -3.17 -16.00 10.93
C LYS A 57 -4.66 -15.99 11.27
N LYS A 58 -5.54 -15.76 10.30
CA LYS A 58 -7.00 -15.87 10.48
C LYS A 58 -7.40 -17.32 10.73
N LYS A 59 -6.83 -18.29 10.00
CA LYS A 59 -7.06 -19.73 10.23
C LYS A 59 -6.59 -20.16 11.62
N ALA A 60 -5.49 -19.60 12.11
CA ALA A 60 -4.98 -19.84 13.46
C ALA A 60 -5.83 -19.15 14.55
N ASN A 61 -6.64 -18.14 14.21
CA ASN A 61 -7.45 -17.36 15.15
C ASN A 61 -8.82 -18.01 15.39
N LYS A 62 -8.85 -19.15 16.08
CA LYS A 62 -10.10 -19.91 16.35
C LYS A 62 -11.12 -19.16 17.22
N ASN A 63 -10.67 -18.33 18.16
CA ASN A 63 -11.54 -17.68 19.17
C ASN A 63 -11.51 -16.13 19.12
N GLY A 64 -11.01 -15.52 18.04
CA GLY A 64 -10.92 -14.05 17.94
C GLY A 64 -9.84 -13.38 18.81
N SER A 65 -9.09 -14.15 19.59
CA SER A 65 -8.05 -13.66 20.52
C SER A 65 -6.88 -12.96 19.83
N MET A 66 -6.65 -13.23 18.53
CA MET A 66 -5.59 -12.59 17.74
C MET A 66 -6.05 -11.35 16.94
N ASN A 67 -7.25 -10.82 17.18
CA ASN A 67 -7.77 -9.65 16.45
C ASN A 67 -6.83 -8.44 16.51
N ARG A 68 -6.12 -8.23 17.63
CA ARG A 68 -5.10 -7.17 17.74
C ARG A 68 -3.94 -7.32 16.76
N ARG A 69 -3.58 -8.56 16.37
CA ARG A 69 -2.51 -8.86 15.40
C ARG A 69 -3.00 -8.86 13.95
N LEU A 70 -4.28 -9.20 13.73
CA LEU A 70 -4.90 -9.21 12.40
C LEU A 70 -5.29 -7.82 11.90
N ARG A 71 -5.73 -6.92 12.79
CA ARG A 71 -6.21 -5.58 12.42
C ARG A 71 -5.15 -4.71 11.71
N PRO A 72 -3.87 -4.67 12.15
CA PRO A 72 -2.83 -3.93 11.44
C PRO A 72 -2.54 -4.49 10.04
N ILE A 73 -2.57 -5.82 9.89
CA ILE A 73 -2.37 -6.50 8.61
C ILE A 73 -3.50 -6.14 7.64
N ALA A 74 -4.75 -6.22 8.10
CA ALA A 74 -5.91 -5.81 7.31
C ALA A 74 -5.82 -4.34 6.89
N LYS A 75 -5.53 -3.43 7.82
CA LYS A 75 -5.36 -1.99 7.50
C LYS A 75 -4.26 -1.74 6.48
N LYS A 76 -3.13 -2.46 6.58
CA LYS A 76 -2.03 -2.32 5.62
C LYS A 76 -2.45 -2.83 4.24
N LEU A 77 -3.20 -3.93 4.18
CA LEU A 77 -3.72 -4.50 2.94
C LEU A 77 -4.74 -3.56 2.28
N ASP A 78 -5.64 -2.96 3.07
CA ASP A 78 -6.60 -1.96 2.61
C ASP A 78 -5.90 -0.71 2.08
N PHE A 79 -4.85 -0.24 2.76
CA PHE A 79 -4.04 0.89 2.28
C PHE A 79 -3.38 0.58 0.93
N LEU A 80 -2.74 -0.58 0.77
CA LEU A 80 -2.09 -0.94 -0.50
C LEU A 80 -3.09 -1.05 -1.66
N ARG A 81 -4.29 -1.60 -1.39
CA ARG A 81 -5.39 -1.62 -2.38
C ARG A 81 -5.90 -0.23 -2.72
N LEU A 82 -6.00 0.65 -1.72
CA LEU A 82 -6.39 2.04 -1.93
C LEU A 82 -5.35 2.77 -2.78
N VAL A 83 -4.07 2.54 -2.53
CA VAL A 83 -2.98 3.10 -3.35
C VAL A 83 -3.07 2.64 -4.80
N ASP A 84 -3.29 1.35 -5.01
CA ASP A 84 -3.46 0.79 -6.35
C ASP A 84 -4.67 1.43 -7.08
N LYS A 85 -5.82 1.50 -6.41
CA LYS A 85 -7.04 2.06 -7.00
C LYS A 85 -7.00 3.58 -7.22
N LYS A 86 -6.44 4.34 -6.28
CA LYS A 86 -6.48 5.82 -6.30
C LYS A 86 -5.27 6.46 -6.96
N PHE A 87 -4.07 5.89 -6.84
CA PHE A 87 -2.84 6.55 -7.28
C PHE A 87 -2.19 5.86 -8.49
N VAL A 88 -2.15 4.52 -8.53
CA VAL A 88 -1.53 3.78 -9.65
C VAL A 88 -2.28 4.00 -10.96
N LYS A 89 -3.59 4.25 -10.93
CA LYS A 89 -4.38 4.62 -12.13
C LYS A 89 -3.83 5.85 -12.87
N TYR A 90 -3.16 6.77 -12.16
CA TYR A 90 -2.64 8.01 -12.72
C TYR A 90 -1.14 7.92 -13.08
N LEU A 91 -0.46 6.83 -12.76
CA LEU A 91 0.99 6.66 -12.97
C LEU A 91 1.34 5.91 -14.25
#